data_AF-A0A2W4IY62-F1
#
_entry.id   AF-A0A2W4IY62-F1
#
_cell.length_a   1.000
_cell.length_b   1.000
_cell.length_c   1.000
_cell.angle_alpha   90.00
_cell.angle_beta   90.00
_cell.angle_gamma   90.00
#
_symmetry.space_group_name_H-M   'P 1'
#
loop_
_entity.id
_entity.type
_entity.pdbx_description
1 polymer ?
#
loop_
_entity_poly.entity_id
_entity_poly.type
_entity_poly.pdbx_seq_one_letter_code
_entity_poly.pdbx_strand_id
1 'polypeptide(L)'
;MGPRERRSRKNRTQVDEKPIRRPALVAGSAVAITDSAAAARVRAAGAVPTVVSRSEATLNVIKEALDRRTAPQAVTGWYVDVTRNAVVFEALRGGEAAARAFAAGVRDADARQVRVVDERPSTFYDFSGGDAYYIGNGQCSAGFAVAGGFVPADHGGRPARRASARTPARM
;
A
#
# COMPACT_ATOMS: atom_id res chain seq x y z
N MET A 1 -54.01 41.61 50.95
CA MET A 1 -52.64 41.76 50.41
C MET A 1 -51.99 40.38 50.38
N GLY A 2 -51.85 39.60 49.32
CA GLY A 2 -51.55 39.86 47.92
C GLY A 2 -50.15 39.29 47.61
N PRO A 3 -49.98 38.04 47.11
CA PRO A 3 -48.68 37.58 46.65
C PRO A 3 -48.51 37.98 45.17
N ARG A 4 -47.54 38.86 44.90
CA ARG A 4 -47.11 39.21 43.54
C ARG A 4 -45.93 38.33 43.13
N GLU A 5 -46.26 37.41 42.25
CA GLU A 5 -45.43 36.69 41.30
C GLU A 5 -44.30 37.51 40.66
N ARG A 6 -43.12 36.89 40.42
CA ARG A 6 -42.48 36.85 39.09
C ARG A 6 -41.11 36.15 39.07
N ARG A 7 -41.05 35.16 38.16
CA ARG A 7 -39.93 34.79 37.26
C ARG A 7 -38.69 34.11 37.85
N SER A 8 -38.78 32.79 37.86
CA SER A 8 -37.68 31.92 37.46
C SER A 8 -37.15 32.35 36.08
N ARG A 9 -35.94 32.92 36.03
CA ARG A 9 -35.16 33.14 34.81
C ARG A 9 -33.97 32.17 34.79
N LYS A 10 -34.00 31.31 33.78
CA LYS A 10 -32.90 30.53 33.19
C LYS A 10 -31.62 31.33 33.01
N ASN A 11 -30.48 30.68 33.27
CA ASN A 11 -29.20 30.70 32.54
C ASN A 11 -28.12 30.11 33.46
N ARG A 12 -27.18 29.24 33.07
CA ARG A 12 -26.56 28.99 31.77
C ARG A 12 -25.64 27.77 31.96
N THR A 13 -25.61 26.90 30.95
CA THR A 13 -24.62 25.81 30.71
C THR A 13 -24.55 24.68 31.73
N GLN A 14 -25.54 23.78 31.69
CA GLN A 14 -25.24 22.36 31.73
C GLN A 14 -24.66 22.02 30.34
N VAL A 15 -23.36 21.81 30.27
CA VAL A 15 -22.72 21.33 29.05
C VAL A 15 -23.20 19.90 28.82
N ASP A 16 -24.01 19.76 27.77
CA ASP A 16 -24.49 18.50 27.25
C ASP A 16 -23.28 17.74 26.71
N GLU A 17 -22.63 16.97 27.58
CA GLU A 17 -21.49 16.12 27.21
C GLU A 17 -22.04 14.91 26.45
N LYS A 18 -22.49 15.18 25.21
CA LYS A 18 -22.88 14.17 24.24
C LYS A 18 -21.65 13.29 24.03
N PRO A 19 -21.65 12.01 24.43
CA PRO A 19 -20.49 11.16 24.24
C PRO A 19 -20.25 11.07 22.73
N ILE A 20 -19.12 11.63 22.31
CA ILE A 20 -18.60 11.45 20.95
C ILE A 20 -18.32 9.95 20.87
N ARG A 21 -19.29 9.19 20.32
CA ARG A 21 -19.10 7.80 19.94
C ARG A 21 -17.97 7.82 18.92
N ARG A 22 -16.73 7.62 19.38
CA ARG A 22 -15.61 7.24 18.52
C ARG A 22 -16.11 5.97 17.83
N PRO A 23 -16.33 5.95 16.50
CA PRO A 23 -16.70 4.71 15.85
C PRO A 23 -15.60 3.71 16.21
N ALA A 24 -16.00 2.58 16.79
CA ALA A 24 -15.09 1.49 17.05
C ALA A 24 -14.34 1.22 15.74
N LEU A 25 -13.01 1.33 15.78
CA LEU A 25 -12.17 0.91 14.68
C LEU A 25 -12.37 -0.59 14.55
N VAL A 26 -13.33 -1.01 13.73
CA VAL A 26 -13.42 -2.39 13.29
C VAL A 26 -12.14 -2.62 12.51
N ALA A 27 -11.25 -3.46 13.05
CA ALA A 27 -10.06 -3.95 12.37
C ALA A 27 -10.49 -4.87 11.21
N GLY A 28 -11.17 -4.30 10.22
CA GLY A 28 -11.53 -4.96 8.98
C GLY A 28 -10.55 -4.52 7.90
N SER A 29 -10.14 -5.45 7.05
CA SER A 29 -9.33 -5.14 5.87
C SER A 29 -10.05 -4.11 5.00
N ALA A 30 -9.36 -3.04 4.61
CA ALA A 30 -9.91 -2.06 3.69
C ALA A 30 -9.93 -2.63 2.26
N VAL A 31 -11.05 -2.44 1.55
CA VAL A 31 -11.20 -2.86 0.15
C VAL A 31 -11.55 -1.64 -0.68
N ALA A 32 -10.68 -1.31 -1.63
CA ALA A 32 -10.90 -0.24 -2.58
C ALA A 32 -11.98 -0.66 -3.60
N ILE A 33 -12.98 0.19 -3.82
CA ILE A 33 -14.05 -0.02 -4.80
C ILE A 33 -14.19 1.21 -5.69
N THR A 34 -14.46 1.02 -6.97
CA THR A 34 -14.76 2.12 -7.90
C THR A 34 -16.25 2.39 -8.01
N ASP A 35 -17.10 1.43 -7.66
CA ASP A 35 -18.55 1.55 -7.66
C ASP A 35 -19.10 1.47 -6.23
N SER A 36 -19.77 2.54 -5.80
CA SER A 36 -20.42 2.64 -4.49
C SER A 36 -21.49 1.56 -4.25
N ALA A 37 -22.11 0.99 -5.29
CA ALA A 37 -23.09 -0.08 -5.16
C ALA A 37 -22.47 -1.37 -4.59
N ALA A 38 -21.17 -1.60 -4.78
CA ALA A 38 -20.45 -2.74 -4.23
C ALA A 38 -20.23 -2.67 -2.71
N ALA A 39 -20.46 -1.50 -2.08
CA ALA A 39 -20.15 -1.28 -0.67
C ALA A 39 -20.93 -2.22 0.27
N ALA A 40 -22.17 -2.56 -0.06
CA ALA A 40 -22.97 -3.51 0.73
C ALA A 40 -22.33 -4.91 0.71
N ARG A 41 -21.86 -5.37 -0.45
CA ARG A 41 -21.18 -6.65 -0.62
C ARG A 41 -19.86 -6.70 0.16
N VAL A 42 -19.08 -5.62 0.12
CA VAL A 42 -17.81 -5.53 0.87
C VAL A 42 -18.03 -5.58 2.38
N ARG A 43 -19.04 -4.86 2.89
CA ARG A 43 -19.41 -4.92 4.32
C ARG A 43 -19.90 -6.30 4.72
N ALA A 44 -20.69 -6.97 3.87
CA ALA A 44 -21.15 -8.33 4.10
C ALA A 44 -19.98 -9.34 4.18
N ALA A 45 -18.86 -9.07 3.49
CA ALA A 45 -17.63 -9.85 3.56
C ALA A 45 -16.73 -9.49 4.77
N GLY A 46 -17.16 -8.59 5.67
CA GLY A 46 -16.40 -8.18 6.85
C GLY A 46 -15.29 -7.16 6.59
N ALA A 47 -15.27 -6.54 5.41
CA ALA A 47 -14.28 -5.54 5.02
C ALA A 47 -14.85 -4.11 5.06
N VAL A 48 -13.95 -3.12 5.06
CA VAL A 48 -14.30 -1.70 5.03
C VAL A 48 -14.22 -1.18 3.59
N PRO A 49 -15.35 -0.88 2.92
CA PRO A 49 -15.31 -0.33 1.56
C PRO A 49 -14.76 1.09 1.56
N THR A 50 -13.79 1.33 0.69
CA THR A 50 -13.24 2.67 0.42
C THR A 50 -13.47 2.99 -1.05
N VAL A 51 -14.28 4.01 -1.34
CA VAL A 51 -14.54 4.42 -2.73
C VAL A 51 -13.31 5.16 -3.26
N VAL A 52 -12.76 4.66 -4.36
CA VAL A 52 -11.58 5.23 -5.03
C VAL A 52 -11.90 5.55 -6.48
N SER A 53 -11.11 6.44 -7.08
CA SER A 53 -11.38 6.93 -8.44
C SER A 53 -10.94 5.96 -9.53
N ARG A 54 -9.94 5.11 -9.25
CA ARG A 54 -9.31 4.24 -10.26
C ARG A 54 -9.38 2.78 -9.83
N SER A 55 -9.64 1.92 -10.81
CA SER A 55 -9.52 0.48 -10.60
C SER A 55 -8.06 0.06 -10.60
N GLU A 56 -7.76 -1.08 -9.97
CA GLU A 56 -6.42 -1.68 -10.05
C GLU A 56 -6.02 -1.96 -11.50
N ALA A 57 -6.95 -2.45 -12.33
CA ALA A 57 -6.72 -2.68 -13.75
C ALA A 57 -6.31 -1.40 -14.48
N THR A 58 -6.94 -0.27 -14.17
CA THR A 58 -6.57 1.04 -14.73
C THR A 58 -5.14 1.43 -14.34
N LEU A 59 -4.77 1.26 -13.07
CA LEU A 59 -3.41 1.56 -12.60
C LEU A 59 -2.37 0.61 -13.23
N ASN A 60 -2.71 -0.66 -13.43
CA ASN A 60 -1.85 -1.63 -14.08
C ASN A 60 -1.63 -1.31 -15.57
N VAL A 61 -2.67 -0.90 -16.30
CA VAL A 61 -2.51 -0.44 -17.70
C VAL A 61 -1.56 0.76 -17.78
N ILE A 62 -1.66 1.70 -16.84
CA ILE A 62 -0.71 2.83 -16.74
C ILE A 62 0.71 2.33 -16.49
N LYS A 63 0.89 1.41 -15.54
CA LYS A 63 2.20 0.81 -15.24
C LYS A 63 2.78 0.09 -16.46
N GLU A 64 2.02 -0.75 -17.13
CA GLU A 64 2.48 -1.48 -18.32
C GLU A 64 2.88 -0.54 -19.47
N ALA A 65 2.18 0.58 -19.62
CA ALA A 65 2.58 1.61 -20.57
C ALA A 65 3.90 2.29 -20.19
N LEU A 66 4.16 2.48 -18.90
CA LEU A 66 5.44 2.98 -18.39
C LEU A 66 6.56 1.94 -18.55
N ASP A 67 6.27 0.65 -18.35
CA ASP A 67 7.21 -0.47 -18.52
C ASP A 67 7.82 -0.53 -19.93
N ARG A 68 7.13 0.01 -20.94
CA ARG A 68 7.60 0.10 -22.32
C ARG A 68 8.41 1.36 -22.64
N ARG A 69 8.55 2.30 -21.69
CA ARG A 69 9.28 3.55 -21.88
C ARG A 69 10.69 3.46 -21.33
N THR A 70 11.63 4.13 -21.99
CA THR A 70 12.96 4.34 -21.43
C THR A 70 12.89 5.35 -20.29
N ALA A 71 13.23 4.91 -19.08
CA ALA A 71 13.27 5.78 -17.91
C ALA A 71 14.59 6.57 -17.83
N PRO A 72 14.56 7.83 -17.35
CA PRO A 72 15.77 8.59 -17.06
C PRO A 72 16.64 7.90 -16.00
N GLN A 73 17.95 8.10 -16.05
CA GLN A 73 18.89 7.54 -15.06
C GLN A 73 18.56 7.96 -13.61
N ALA A 74 17.95 9.12 -13.43
CA ALA A 74 17.51 9.61 -12.13
C ALA A 74 16.33 8.84 -11.51
N VAL A 75 15.56 8.09 -12.33
CA VAL A 75 14.41 7.28 -11.88
C VAL A 75 14.90 5.87 -11.56
N THR A 76 14.61 5.37 -10.37
CA THR A 76 15.01 4.03 -9.91
C THR A 76 13.93 2.97 -10.13
N GLY A 77 12.67 3.39 -10.24
CA GLY A 77 11.55 2.49 -10.53
C GLY A 77 10.20 3.19 -10.46
N TRP A 78 9.14 2.44 -10.76
CA TRP A 78 7.75 2.85 -10.56
C TRP A 78 6.87 1.64 -10.21
N TYR A 79 5.84 1.87 -9.41
CA TYR A 79 4.90 0.83 -8.99
C TYR A 79 3.50 1.37 -8.71
N VAL A 80 2.51 0.47 -8.70
CA VAL A 80 1.13 0.79 -8.31
C VAL A 80 1.02 0.74 -6.78
N ASP A 81 0.59 1.84 -6.18
CA ASP A 81 0.22 1.93 -4.78
C ASP A 81 -1.31 1.90 -4.67
N VAL A 82 -1.85 0.73 -4.34
CA VAL A 82 -3.30 0.51 -4.18
C VAL A 82 -3.87 1.23 -2.96
N THR A 83 -3.05 1.49 -1.94
CA THR A 83 -3.47 2.21 -0.73
C THR A 83 -3.68 3.69 -1.04
N ARG A 84 -2.83 4.27 -1.89
CA ARG A 84 -2.94 5.67 -2.34
C ARG A 84 -3.71 5.85 -3.65
N ASN A 85 -4.14 4.75 -4.28
CA ASN A 85 -4.81 4.73 -5.59
C ASN A 85 -4.03 5.48 -6.69
N ALA A 86 -2.70 5.31 -6.70
CA ALA A 86 -1.76 6.05 -7.53
C ALA A 86 -0.61 5.18 -8.04
N VAL A 87 0.13 5.70 -9.02
CA VAL A 87 1.43 5.18 -9.48
C VAL A 87 2.53 6.02 -8.85
N VAL A 88 3.40 5.36 -8.09
CA VAL A 88 4.55 5.98 -7.44
C VAL A 88 5.77 5.85 -8.36
N PHE A 89 6.50 6.93 -8.51
CA PHE A 89 7.77 7.05 -9.24
C PHE A 89 8.88 7.30 -8.23
N GLU A 90 9.88 6.44 -8.20
CA GLU A 90 11.01 6.57 -7.30
C GLU A 90 12.18 7.26 -8.01
N ALA A 91 12.74 8.27 -7.37
CA ALA A 91 13.82 9.09 -7.88
C ALA A 91 14.99 9.11 -6.89
N LEU A 92 16.22 9.08 -7.39
CA LEU A 92 17.37 9.42 -6.56
C LEU A 92 17.29 10.88 -6.12
N ARG A 93 17.94 11.20 -5.00
CA ARG A 93 18.06 12.59 -4.51
C ARG A 93 18.64 13.51 -5.60
N GLY A 94 17.96 14.63 -5.86
CA GLY A 94 18.30 15.56 -6.96
C GLY A 94 17.71 15.16 -8.32
N GLY A 95 17.07 13.99 -8.42
CA GLY A 95 16.44 13.45 -9.62
C GLY A 95 14.95 13.75 -9.76
N GLU A 96 14.35 14.49 -8.84
CA GLU A 96 12.90 14.66 -8.72
C GLU A 96 12.30 15.39 -9.92
N ALA A 97 13.04 16.33 -10.51
CA ALA A 97 12.61 17.05 -11.70
C ALA A 97 12.50 16.10 -12.91
N ALA A 98 13.49 15.22 -13.09
CA ALA A 98 13.48 14.21 -14.15
C ALA A 98 12.35 13.19 -13.92
N ALA A 99 12.12 12.78 -12.67
CA ALA A 99 11.01 11.89 -12.34
C ALA A 99 9.63 12.53 -12.59
N ARG A 100 9.45 13.81 -12.24
CA ARG A 100 8.23 14.57 -12.57
C ARG A 100 8.01 14.69 -14.08
N ALA A 101 9.07 14.96 -14.84
CA ALA A 101 9.01 15.01 -16.30
C ALA A 101 8.66 13.63 -16.90
N PHE A 102 9.23 12.56 -16.38
CA PHE A 102 8.90 11.20 -16.80
C PHE A 102 7.43 10.86 -16.49
N ALA A 103 6.97 11.18 -15.27
CA ALA A 103 5.60 11.00 -14.82
C ALA A 103 4.59 11.83 -15.61
N ALA A 104 5.01 12.96 -16.20
CA ALA A 104 4.17 13.81 -17.05
C ALA A 104 3.56 13.06 -18.25
N GLY A 105 4.16 11.94 -18.66
CA GLY A 105 3.61 11.07 -19.71
C GLY A 105 2.36 10.28 -19.31
N VAL A 106 2.01 10.20 -18.02
CA VAL A 106 0.77 9.57 -17.55
C VAL A 106 -0.36 10.61 -17.59
N ARG A 107 -1.33 10.52 -18.49
CA ARG A 107 -2.35 11.59 -18.68
C ARG A 107 -3.02 12.10 -17.39
N ASP A 108 -3.32 11.19 -16.48
CA ASP A 108 -3.95 11.49 -15.20
C ASP A 108 -2.93 12.05 -14.21
N ALA A 109 -3.08 13.32 -13.81
CA ALA A 109 -2.15 14.00 -12.92
C ALA A 109 -2.27 13.52 -11.47
N ASP A 110 -3.49 13.24 -11.02
CA ASP A 110 -3.78 12.81 -9.63
C ASP A 110 -3.38 11.35 -9.40
N ALA A 111 -3.09 10.61 -10.47
CA ALA A 111 -2.52 9.27 -10.39
C ALA A 111 -1.01 9.27 -10.15
N ARG A 112 -0.31 10.41 -10.15
CA ARG A 112 1.15 10.47 -10.13
C ARG A 112 1.65 10.84 -8.73
N GLN A 113 2.59 10.07 -8.20
CA GLN A 113 3.31 10.45 -6.98
C GLN A 113 4.80 10.25 -7.20
N VAL A 114 5.62 11.24 -6.81
CA VAL A 114 7.08 11.12 -6.87
C VAL A 114 7.61 10.98 -5.46
N ARG A 115 8.46 9.98 -5.25
CA ARG A 115 9.13 9.69 -3.99
C ARG A 115 10.64 9.71 -4.19
N VAL A 116 11.35 10.32 -3.25
CA VAL A 116 12.81 10.28 -3.21
C VAL A 116 13.27 9.02 -2.49
N VAL A 117 14.24 8.33 -3.07
CA VAL A 117 14.95 7.19 -2.49
C VAL A 117 16.45 7.48 -2.48
N ASP A 118 17.15 6.93 -1.51
CA ASP A 118 18.58 7.20 -1.34
C ASP A 118 19.45 6.25 -2.18
N GLU A 119 18.92 5.09 -2.59
CA GLU A 119 19.67 4.07 -3.34
C GLU A 119 18.86 3.49 -4.50
N ARG A 120 19.59 2.96 -5.49
CA ARG A 120 19.02 2.24 -6.63
C ARG A 120 19.01 0.74 -6.30
N PRO A 121 17.85 0.06 -6.34
CA PRO A 121 17.80 -1.38 -6.14
C PRO A 121 18.68 -2.09 -7.17
N SER A 122 19.57 -2.97 -6.69
CA SER A 122 20.38 -3.86 -7.53
C SER A 122 20.15 -5.31 -7.12
N THR A 123 20.17 -6.21 -8.09
CA THR A 123 20.20 -7.65 -7.80
C THR A 123 21.51 -7.99 -7.09
N PHE A 124 21.41 -8.54 -5.88
CA PHE A 124 22.58 -8.93 -5.08
C PHE A 124 23.04 -10.35 -5.42
N TYR A 125 22.12 -11.21 -5.83
CA TYR A 125 22.38 -12.62 -6.11
C TYR A 125 21.28 -13.19 -7.00
N ASP A 126 21.67 -14.00 -7.99
CA ASP A 126 20.74 -14.77 -8.81
C ASP A 126 20.56 -16.14 -8.19
N PHE A 127 19.34 -16.39 -7.69
CA PHE A 127 19.00 -17.60 -6.96
C PHE A 127 18.74 -18.75 -7.94
N SER A 128 19.56 -19.79 -7.85
CA SER A 128 19.49 -21.03 -8.61
C SER A 128 18.97 -22.17 -7.73
N GLY A 129 18.37 -23.18 -8.36
CA GLY A 129 18.02 -24.41 -7.65
C GLY A 129 19.27 -25.08 -7.07
N GLY A 130 19.23 -25.46 -5.80
CA GLY A 130 20.35 -26.00 -5.04
C GLY A 130 21.04 -25.02 -4.09
N ASP A 131 20.83 -23.70 -4.25
CA ASP A 131 21.52 -22.69 -3.43
C ASP A 131 21.15 -22.80 -1.95
N ALA A 132 22.18 -22.72 -1.09
CA ALA A 132 21.99 -22.75 0.35
C ALA A 132 21.40 -21.42 0.85
N TYR A 133 20.31 -21.50 1.60
CA TYR A 133 19.77 -20.40 2.37
C TYR A 133 19.49 -20.84 3.81
N TYR A 134 19.46 -19.88 4.73
CA TYR A 134 19.38 -20.19 6.16
C TYR A 134 18.10 -19.60 6.75
N ILE A 135 17.35 -20.42 7.49
CA ILE A 135 16.25 -19.97 8.36
C ILE A 135 16.63 -20.32 9.80
N GLY A 136 16.92 -19.31 10.61
CA GLY A 136 17.51 -19.52 11.94
C GLY A 136 18.89 -20.17 11.81
N ASN A 137 19.08 -21.30 12.48
CA ASN A 137 20.29 -22.13 12.47
C ASN A 137 20.21 -23.34 11.51
N GLY A 138 19.13 -23.47 10.73
CA GLY A 138 18.98 -24.53 9.73
C GLY A 138 19.43 -24.07 8.34
N GLN A 139 20.31 -24.85 7.69
CA GLN A 139 20.63 -24.71 6.27
C GLN A 139 19.56 -25.44 5.43
N CYS A 140 19.00 -24.76 4.46
CA CYS A 140 18.03 -25.28 3.50
C CYS A 140 18.51 -25.02 2.08
N SER A 141 18.01 -25.77 1.11
CA SER A 141 18.34 -25.58 -0.30
C SER A 141 17.16 -25.01 -1.09
N ALA A 142 17.47 -24.09 -1.99
CA ALA A 142 16.58 -23.66 -3.04
C ALA A 142 16.10 -24.88 -3.85
N GLY A 143 14.81 -24.99 -4.13
CA GLY A 143 14.30 -25.98 -5.07
C GLY A 143 14.33 -25.42 -6.48
N PHE A 144 13.29 -24.68 -6.85
CA PHE A 144 13.15 -24.09 -8.18
C PHE A 144 12.96 -22.58 -8.08
N ALA A 145 13.68 -21.84 -8.92
CA ALA A 145 13.43 -20.43 -9.13
C ALA A 145 12.08 -20.23 -9.82
N VAL A 146 11.32 -19.24 -9.35
CA VAL A 146 10.07 -18.78 -9.97
C VAL A 146 10.14 -17.27 -10.08
N ALA A 147 9.29 -16.68 -10.93
CA ALA A 147 9.18 -15.22 -10.98
C ALA A 147 8.91 -14.66 -9.56
N GLY A 148 9.83 -13.82 -9.08
CA GLY A 148 9.78 -13.18 -7.77
C GLY A 148 10.20 -14.03 -6.56
N GLY A 149 10.85 -15.19 -6.72
CA GLY A 149 11.39 -15.95 -5.59
C GLY A 149 11.75 -17.40 -5.91
N PHE A 150 11.65 -18.28 -4.91
CA PHE A 150 11.90 -19.70 -5.10
C PHE A 150 10.95 -20.56 -4.26
N VAL A 151 10.81 -21.81 -4.69
CA VAL A 151 10.16 -22.87 -3.90
C VAL A 151 11.27 -23.62 -3.16
N PRO A 152 11.25 -23.71 -1.82
CA PRO A 152 12.18 -24.54 -1.06
C PRO A 152 12.18 -26.00 -1.53
N ALA A 153 13.35 -26.64 -1.58
CA ALA A 153 13.41 -28.09 -1.65
C ALA A 153 13.01 -28.66 -0.27
N ASP A 154 12.00 -29.52 -0.23
CA ASP A 154 11.54 -30.19 0.99
C ASP A 154 12.17 -31.59 1.11
N HIS A 155 12.71 -31.89 2.29
CA HIS A 155 13.07 -33.26 2.72
C HIS A 155 12.35 -33.66 4.03
N GLY A 156 11.42 -32.85 4.52
CA GLY A 156 10.77 -32.94 5.83
C GLY A 156 9.23 -33.02 5.82
N GLY A 157 8.57 -33.23 4.67
CA GLY A 157 7.16 -33.57 4.60
C GLY A 157 6.19 -32.44 5.00
N ARG A 158 6.61 -31.17 4.88
CA ARG A 158 5.74 -30.01 5.10
C ARG A 158 5.41 -29.35 3.77
N PRO A 159 4.18 -28.87 3.56
CA PRO A 159 3.80 -28.22 2.31
C PRO A 159 4.70 -27.01 2.03
N ALA A 160 5.21 -26.94 0.81
CA ALA A 160 6.12 -25.89 0.37
C ALA A 160 5.49 -24.50 0.56
N ARG A 161 6.18 -23.62 1.30
CA ARG A 161 5.81 -22.20 1.42
C ARG A 161 6.68 -21.39 0.46
N ARG A 162 6.08 -20.45 -0.26
CA ARG A 162 6.84 -19.47 -1.07
C ARG A 162 7.74 -18.68 -0.13
N ALA A 163 9.04 -18.73 -0.39
CA ALA A 163 10.04 -17.92 0.30
C ALA A 163 10.53 -16.82 -0.64
N SER A 164 10.69 -15.62 -0.08
CA SER A 164 11.38 -14.52 -0.72
C SER A 164 12.62 -14.22 0.11
N ALA A 165 13.75 -13.97 -0.54
CA ALA A 165 14.92 -13.47 0.15
C ALA A 165 14.59 -12.08 0.72
N ARG A 166 14.69 -11.92 2.04
CA ARG A 166 14.58 -10.61 2.69
C ARG A 166 15.99 -10.09 2.91
N THR A 167 16.30 -8.95 2.30
CA THR A 167 17.61 -8.29 2.39
C THR A 167 17.94 -7.94 3.84
N PRO A 168 19.06 -8.42 4.43
CA PRO A 168 19.65 -7.78 5.59
C PRO A 168 20.36 -6.49 5.13
N ALA A 169 20.09 -5.36 5.81
CA ALA A 169 20.81 -4.11 5.61
C ALA A 169 22.30 -4.31 5.92
N ARG A 170 23.20 -3.81 5.06
CA ARG A 170 24.64 -3.98 5.22
C ARG A 170 25.24 -2.78 5.99
N MET A 171 26.11 -3.11 6.96
CA MET A 171 27.09 -2.22 7.60
C MET A 171 28.21 -1.83 6.63
#